data_AF-A0A9E6CWN7-F1
#
_entry.id   AF-A0A9E6CWN7-F1
#
_cell.length_a   1.000
_cell.length_b   1.000
_cell.length_c   1.000
_cell.angle_alpha   90.00
_cell.angle_beta   90.00
_cell.angle_gamma   90.00
#
_symmetry.space_group_name_H-M   'P 1'
#
loop_
_entity.id
_entity.type
_entity.pdbx_description
1 polymer ?
#
loop_
_entity_poly.entity_id
_entity_poly.type
_entity_poly.pdbx_seq_one_letter_code
_entity_poly.pdbx_strand_id
1 'polypeptide(L)'
;MSITTSENQAIIGREEINNVEEILRVPITDPNEVEHVVKNNADTIFTWDYTLTRPPLRKLYEKAKTGQWNATTDLPWETEVDIEKTIAADQAAIGNGIDPAWYADTKLATWGDKEWLEFGIQSRKWMLSQFLHGEQGALICTAKIVETVPWYDAKLYASTQVVDEARHVEVFARYLDEKLEGGYQVNAHLGLLLDDIIKDSRWDFTYLGMQIMVEGLALAAFGFLHQLTSEPLLKKLLRYVMSDEARHVAFGVLSLKEVYDGMSDAEMMERQEFSYEASIRMRDRFLQQEVWSYMGVDPKSVIPLILNDPQRKMFQQMLFSKIVPNCKKLGLLDRNDKWLRHRYEEMGVIQFEDWDNTGDDYLKFAINGEVSVPA
;
A
#
# COMPACT_ATOMS: atom_id res chain seq x y z
N MET A 1 24.49 -16.52 18.79
CA MET A 1 25.38 -15.69 17.95
C MET A 1 24.94 -14.25 18.15
N SER A 2 25.86 -13.27 18.17
CA SER A 2 25.45 -11.86 18.17
C SER A 2 24.81 -11.57 16.82
N ILE A 3 23.55 -11.11 16.82
CA ILE A 3 22.86 -10.65 15.63
C ILE A 3 23.44 -9.27 15.33
N THR A 4 24.12 -9.12 14.20
CA THR A 4 24.57 -7.81 13.74
C THR A 4 23.37 -7.13 13.08
N THR A 5 22.97 -5.99 13.63
CA THR A 5 21.92 -5.13 13.04
C THR A 5 22.57 -4.18 12.03
N SER A 6 21.94 -4.01 10.87
CA SER A 6 22.39 -3.05 9.86
C SER A 6 22.04 -1.61 10.26
N GLU A 7 22.95 -0.68 9.98
CA GLU A 7 22.68 0.75 10.13
C GLU A 7 21.77 1.28 9.01
N ASN A 8 21.18 2.46 9.19
CA ASN A 8 20.32 3.09 8.18
C ASN A 8 21.00 3.18 6.81
N GLN A 9 22.30 3.50 6.76
CA GLN A 9 23.04 3.60 5.50
C GLN A 9 23.02 2.30 4.70
N ALA A 10 23.04 1.15 5.38
CA ALA A 10 23.01 -0.16 4.74
C ALA A 10 21.58 -0.58 4.34
N ILE A 11 20.57 -0.21 5.14
CA ILE A 11 19.18 -0.62 4.91
C ILE A 11 18.48 0.29 3.89
N ILE A 12 18.58 1.61 4.05
CA ILE A 12 17.80 2.58 3.24
C ILE A 12 18.70 3.45 2.34
N GLY A 13 19.99 3.14 2.27
CA GLY A 13 20.95 3.88 1.44
C GLY A 13 21.33 5.27 1.94
N ARG A 14 20.90 5.65 3.16
CA ARG A 14 21.17 6.96 3.78
C ARG A 14 21.23 6.86 5.31
N GLU A 15 22.09 7.66 5.96
CA GLU A 15 22.22 7.67 7.43
C GLU A 15 20.97 8.21 8.14
N GLU A 16 20.46 9.37 7.70
CA GLU A 16 19.28 9.99 8.29
C GLU A 16 18.01 9.72 7.47
N ILE A 17 16.95 9.32 8.19
CA ILE A 17 15.64 9.03 7.62
C ILE A 17 15.06 10.21 6.81
N ASN A 18 15.35 11.45 7.21
CA ASN A 18 14.81 12.66 6.58
C ASN A 18 15.85 13.45 5.77
N ASN A 19 16.94 12.79 5.32
CA ASN A 19 17.90 13.43 4.43
C ASN A 19 17.25 13.71 3.06
N VAL A 20 16.79 14.95 2.87
CA VAL A 20 16.04 15.39 1.69
C VAL A 20 16.86 15.28 0.41
N GLU A 21 18.16 15.53 0.46
CA GLU A 21 19.02 15.43 -0.73
C GLU A 21 19.10 13.99 -1.22
N GLU A 22 19.24 13.01 -0.32
CA GLU A 22 19.25 11.59 -0.70
C GLU A 22 17.85 11.09 -1.13
N ILE A 23 16.77 11.56 -0.51
CA ILE A 23 15.39 11.25 -0.94
C ILE A 23 15.18 11.71 -2.40
N LEU A 24 15.61 12.94 -2.72
CA LEU A 24 15.41 13.56 -4.02
C LEU A 24 16.40 13.09 -5.09
N ARG A 25 17.44 12.34 -4.70
CA ARG A 25 18.35 11.69 -5.65
C ARG A 25 17.76 10.45 -6.29
N VAL A 26 16.71 9.87 -5.71
CA VAL A 26 15.99 8.76 -6.34
C VAL A 26 15.32 9.31 -7.60
N PRO A 27 15.73 8.89 -8.80
CA PRO A 27 15.22 9.45 -10.04
C PRO A 27 13.74 9.09 -10.19
N ILE A 28 12.94 10.05 -10.65
CA ILE A 28 11.55 9.78 -11.05
C ILE A 28 11.60 8.82 -12.25
N THR A 29 10.69 7.83 -12.25
CA THR A 29 10.52 6.88 -13.34
C THR A 29 10.26 7.61 -14.67
N ASP A 30 10.80 7.09 -15.78
CA ASP A 30 10.55 7.67 -17.10
C ASP A 30 9.04 7.59 -17.42
N PRO A 31 8.37 8.73 -17.67
CA PRO A 31 6.95 8.73 -18.01
C PRO A 31 6.63 8.03 -19.34
N ASN A 32 7.64 7.72 -20.16
CA ASN A 32 7.50 7.00 -21.42
C ASN A 32 7.89 5.51 -21.31
N GLU A 33 8.25 5.02 -20.12
CA GLU A 33 8.49 3.59 -19.92
C GLU A 33 7.19 2.81 -20.10
N VAL A 34 7.16 1.93 -21.11
CA VAL A 34 5.99 1.09 -21.42
C VAL A 34 6.14 -0.32 -20.82
N GLU A 35 7.37 -0.81 -20.74
CA GLU A 35 7.68 -2.15 -20.22
C GLU A 35 8.85 -2.05 -19.23
N HIS A 36 8.65 -2.63 -18.05
CA HIS A 36 9.67 -2.74 -17.01
C HIS A 36 9.92 -4.22 -16.70
N VAL A 37 11.14 -4.71 -16.96
CA VAL A 37 11.49 -6.13 -16.82
C VAL A 37 12.19 -6.39 -15.49
N VAL A 38 11.55 -7.18 -14.64
CA VAL A 38 12.11 -7.63 -13.36
C VAL A 38 12.40 -9.12 -13.41
N LYS A 39 13.60 -9.52 -12.98
CA LYS A 39 13.96 -10.94 -12.89
C LYS A 39 13.32 -11.59 -11.67
N ASN A 40 12.50 -12.62 -11.88
CA ASN A 40 12.04 -13.51 -10.82
C ASN A 40 13.11 -14.59 -10.54
N ASN A 41 13.64 -14.64 -9.31
CA ASN A 41 14.69 -15.58 -8.90
C ASN A 41 14.17 -16.77 -8.08
N ALA A 42 12.86 -17.02 -8.06
CA ALA A 42 12.27 -18.11 -7.29
C ALA A 42 12.10 -19.40 -8.11
N ASP A 43 12.15 -20.54 -7.43
CA ASP A 43 11.84 -21.84 -8.03
C ASP A 43 10.33 -22.05 -8.15
N THR A 44 9.89 -22.68 -9.23
CA THR A 44 8.51 -23.14 -9.38
C THR A 44 8.24 -24.38 -8.53
N ILE A 45 7.22 -24.35 -7.67
CA ILE A 45 6.88 -25.46 -6.77
C ILE A 45 5.57 -26.14 -7.17
N PHE A 46 5.65 -27.41 -7.57
CA PHE A 46 4.50 -28.30 -7.68
C PHE A 46 4.23 -29.00 -6.35
N THR A 47 3.01 -28.87 -5.83
CA THR A 47 2.56 -29.56 -4.62
C THR A 47 1.58 -30.67 -5.01
N TRP A 48 2.02 -31.93 -4.93
CA TRP A 48 1.20 -33.12 -5.21
C TRP A 48 0.42 -33.63 -4.00
N ASP A 49 0.63 -33.01 -2.83
CA ASP A 49 -0.17 -33.24 -1.64
C ASP A 49 -1.43 -32.36 -1.68
N TYR A 50 -2.56 -33.00 -2.00
CA TYR A 50 -3.87 -32.37 -2.08
C TYR A 50 -4.64 -32.41 -0.75
N THR A 51 -4.00 -32.81 0.34
CA THR A 51 -4.63 -32.76 1.66
C THR A 51 -4.84 -31.31 2.09
N LEU A 52 -6.02 -31.04 2.65
CA LEU A 52 -6.44 -29.70 3.08
C LEU A 52 -5.93 -29.42 4.50
N THR A 53 -4.61 -29.24 4.63
CA THR A 53 -3.91 -29.11 5.91
C THR A 53 -4.00 -27.72 6.53
N ARG A 54 -4.51 -26.73 5.80
CA ARG A 54 -4.68 -25.34 6.29
C ARG A 54 -6.15 -24.92 6.30
N PRO A 55 -6.98 -25.40 7.26
CA PRO A 55 -8.41 -25.05 7.33
C PRO A 55 -8.73 -23.55 7.31
N PRO A 56 -7.95 -22.65 7.96
CA PRO A 56 -8.20 -21.21 7.87
C PRO A 56 -8.10 -20.66 6.44
N LEU A 57 -7.10 -21.12 5.66
CA LEU A 57 -6.93 -20.73 4.26
C LEU A 57 -8.09 -21.27 3.41
N ARG A 58 -8.53 -22.50 3.68
CA ARG A 58 -9.68 -23.07 2.99
C ARG A 58 -10.96 -22.26 3.23
N LYS A 59 -11.20 -21.84 4.47
CA LYS A 59 -12.34 -20.98 4.81
C LYS A 59 -12.26 -19.65 4.05
N LEU A 60 -11.07 -19.07 3.93
CA LEU A 60 -10.85 -17.84 3.18
C LEU A 60 -11.11 -18.03 1.67
N TYR A 61 -10.67 -19.14 1.10
CA TYR A 61 -10.93 -19.50 -0.29
C TYR A 61 -12.42 -19.70 -0.59
N GLU A 62 -13.16 -20.40 0.27
CA GLU A 62 -14.61 -20.53 0.11
C GLU A 62 -15.31 -19.16 0.16
N LYS A 63 -14.89 -18.27 1.07
CA LYS A 63 -15.40 -16.90 1.12
C LYS A 63 -15.10 -16.11 -0.15
N ALA A 64 -13.85 -16.16 -0.64
CA ALA A 64 -13.43 -15.44 -1.84
C ALA A 64 -14.23 -15.85 -3.08
N LYS A 65 -14.51 -17.15 -3.25
CA LYS A 65 -15.35 -17.63 -4.36
C LYS A 65 -16.76 -17.04 -4.34
N THR A 66 -17.35 -16.88 -3.16
CA THR A 66 -18.71 -16.33 -3.00
C THR A 66 -18.76 -14.80 -2.98
N GLY A 67 -17.61 -14.15 -2.74
CA GLY A 67 -17.47 -12.69 -2.62
C GLY A 67 -17.09 -11.99 -3.92
N GLN A 68 -17.09 -12.70 -5.05
CA GLN A 68 -16.73 -12.14 -6.35
C GLN A 68 -17.75 -11.10 -6.83
N TRP A 69 -17.24 -10.08 -7.52
CA TRP A 69 -18.01 -9.03 -8.18
C TRP A 69 -17.49 -8.79 -9.61
N ASN A 70 -18.31 -8.16 -10.44
CA ASN A 70 -18.01 -7.91 -11.84
C ASN A 70 -17.72 -6.42 -12.06
N ALA A 71 -16.50 -6.12 -12.54
CA ALA A 71 -16.06 -4.76 -12.82
C ALA A 71 -16.99 -3.99 -13.75
N THR A 72 -17.51 -4.64 -14.79
CA THR A 72 -18.35 -4.01 -15.81
C THR A 72 -19.78 -3.77 -15.33
N THR A 73 -20.39 -4.72 -14.62
CA THR A 73 -21.84 -4.66 -14.32
C THR A 73 -22.17 -4.18 -12.91
N ASP A 74 -21.26 -4.35 -11.94
CA ASP A 74 -21.56 -3.99 -10.56
C ASP A 74 -21.14 -2.56 -10.20
N LEU A 75 -20.36 -1.88 -11.05
CA LEU A 75 -20.00 -0.47 -10.89
C LEU A 75 -20.83 0.44 -11.81
N PRO A 76 -21.29 1.61 -11.32
CA PRO A 76 -22.12 2.53 -12.10
C PRO A 76 -21.27 3.40 -13.04
N TRP A 77 -20.68 2.80 -14.09
CA TRP A 77 -19.78 3.52 -15.00
C TRP A 77 -20.42 4.71 -15.73
N GLU A 78 -21.74 4.72 -15.88
CA GLU A 78 -22.49 5.84 -16.44
C GLU A 78 -22.53 7.09 -15.54
N THR A 79 -21.99 7.01 -14.31
CA THR A 79 -21.84 8.19 -13.45
C THR A 79 -20.93 9.23 -14.11
N GLU A 80 -21.47 10.43 -14.31
CA GLU A 80 -20.69 11.61 -14.71
C GLU A 80 -19.84 12.08 -13.52
N VAL A 81 -18.55 12.29 -13.75
CA VAL A 81 -17.58 12.71 -12.73
C VAL A 81 -17.12 14.12 -13.05
N ASP A 82 -17.49 15.07 -12.19
CA ASP A 82 -16.98 16.44 -12.19
C ASP A 82 -15.86 16.54 -11.16
N ILE A 83 -14.62 16.37 -11.64
CA ILE A 83 -13.45 16.29 -10.76
C ILE A 83 -13.20 17.61 -10.02
N GLU A 84 -13.42 18.77 -10.66
CA GLU A 84 -13.25 20.07 -10.02
C GLU A 84 -14.21 20.21 -8.83
N LYS A 85 -15.48 19.87 -9.04
CA LYS A 85 -16.49 19.92 -7.98
C LYS A 85 -16.19 18.93 -6.86
N THR A 86 -15.77 17.71 -7.17
CA THR A 86 -15.41 16.70 -6.17
C THR A 86 -14.24 17.19 -5.32
N ILE A 87 -13.17 17.69 -5.95
CA ILE A 87 -11.99 18.18 -5.23
C ILE A 87 -12.31 19.43 -4.42
N ALA A 88 -13.09 20.37 -4.95
CA ALA A 88 -13.52 21.55 -4.19
C ALA A 88 -14.33 21.17 -2.94
N ALA A 89 -15.21 20.16 -3.06
CA ALA A 89 -15.98 19.65 -1.92
C ALA A 89 -15.09 18.96 -0.87
N ASP A 90 -14.14 18.12 -1.31
CA ASP A 90 -13.15 17.48 -0.43
C ASP A 90 -12.32 18.55 0.31
N GLN A 91 -11.82 19.56 -0.40
CA GLN A 91 -11.04 20.67 0.16
C GLN A 91 -11.86 21.54 1.13
N ALA A 92 -13.15 21.75 0.86
CA ALA A 92 -14.02 22.46 1.80
C ALA A 92 -14.24 21.66 3.10
N ALA A 93 -14.21 20.33 3.04
CA ALA A 93 -14.43 19.47 4.20
C ALA A 93 -13.18 19.33 5.10
N ILE A 94 -12.00 19.20 4.50
CA ILE A 94 -10.76 18.88 5.25
C ILE A 94 -9.61 19.88 5.02
N GLY A 95 -9.84 20.93 4.24
CA GLY A 95 -8.80 21.87 3.79
C GLY A 95 -7.88 21.26 2.72
N ASN A 96 -6.89 22.05 2.30
CA ASN A 96 -5.87 21.61 1.33
C ASN A 96 -4.77 20.74 1.97
N GLY A 97 -4.90 20.40 3.25
CA GLY A 97 -3.89 19.68 4.03
C GLY A 97 -2.56 20.41 4.15
N ILE A 98 -2.58 21.74 4.03
CA ILE A 98 -1.43 22.64 4.03
C ILE A 98 -1.87 23.92 4.76
N ASP A 99 -1.06 24.36 5.72
CA ASP A 99 -1.17 25.69 6.30
C ASP A 99 -0.38 26.69 5.42
N PRO A 100 -1.04 27.63 4.71
CA PRO A 100 -0.34 28.59 3.84
C PRO A 100 0.76 29.37 4.56
N ALA A 101 0.63 29.62 5.86
CA ALA A 101 1.64 30.30 6.66
C ALA A 101 2.95 29.50 6.76
N TRP A 102 2.85 28.17 6.77
CA TRP A 102 4.00 27.26 6.83
C TRP A 102 4.83 27.27 5.54
N TYR A 103 4.23 27.67 4.42
CA TYR A 103 4.85 27.68 3.08
C TYR A 103 5.00 29.10 2.51
N ALA A 104 4.89 30.13 3.37
CA ALA A 104 4.89 31.55 2.99
C ALA A 104 6.16 32.01 2.26
N ASP A 105 7.30 31.35 2.51
CA ASP A 105 8.58 31.66 1.87
C ASP A 105 8.83 30.86 0.57
N THR A 106 7.81 30.18 0.05
CA THR A 106 7.90 29.35 -1.17
C THR A 106 6.97 29.86 -2.27
N LYS A 107 7.04 29.26 -3.46
CA LYS A 107 6.12 29.54 -4.56
C LYS A 107 4.64 29.37 -4.17
N LEU A 108 4.34 28.50 -3.20
CA LEU A 108 2.97 28.24 -2.73
C LEU A 108 2.31 29.48 -2.11
N ALA A 109 3.08 30.44 -1.61
CA ALA A 109 2.55 31.70 -1.08
C ALA A 109 1.81 32.54 -2.12
N THR A 110 2.06 32.28 -3.40
CA THR A 110 1.39 32.96 -4.53
C THR A 110 0.15 32.24 -5.05
N TRP A 111 -0.14 31.03 -4.54
CA TRP A 111 -1.27 30.22 -5.00
C TRP A 111 -2.59 30.75 -4.45
N GLY A 112 -3.57 30.93 -5.34
CA GLY A 112 -4.96 31.14 -4.98
C GLY A 112 -5.78 29.86 -5.11
N ASP A 113 -7.11 30.00 -5.06
CA ASP A 113 -8.03 28.87 -5.11
C ASP A 113 -7.87 28.00 -6.37
N LYS A 114 -7.52 28.63 -7.51
CA LYS A 114 -7.32 27.93 -8.77
C LYS A 114 -6.11 26.99 -8.72
N GLU A 115 -4.97 27.48 -8.24
CA GLU A 115 -3.75 26.66 -8.14
C GLU A 115 -3.92 25.54 -7.12
N TRP A 116 -4.61 25.81 -6.00
CA TRP A 116 -4.94 24.79 -5.00
C TRP A 116 -5.92 23.73 -5.50
N LEU A 117 -6.92 24.13 -6.28
CA LEU A 117 -7.84 23.20 -6.92
C LEU A 117 -7.09 22.30 -7.91
N GLU A 118 -6.26 22.87 -8.79
CA GLU A 118 -5.44 22.11 -9.73
C GLU A 118 -4.49 21.14 -9.01
N PHE A 119 -3.82 21.59 -7.93
CA PHE A 119 -3.00 20.70 -7.11
C PHE A 119 -3.82 19.53 -6.56
N GLY A 120 -5.03 19.77 -6.05
CA GLY A 120 -5.92 18.71 -5.56
C GLY A 120 -6.32 17.71 -6.65
N ILE A 121 -6.60 18.18 -7.87
CA ILE A 121 -6.91 17.34 -9.03
C ILE A 121 -5.70 16.47 -9.39
N GLN A 122 -4.51 17.06 -9.48
CA GLN A 122 -3.28 16.33 -9.81
C GLN A 122 -2.87 15.35 -8.71
N SER A 123 -3.01 15.71 -7.44
CA SER A 123 -2.79 14.80 -6.30
C SER A 123 -3.77 13.63 -6.32
N ARG A 124 -5.05 13.84 -6.69
CA ARG A 124 -6.04 12.76 -6.84
C ARG A 124 -5.69 11.82 -8.00
N LYS A 125 -5.35 12.38 -9.16
CA LYS A 125 -4.93 11.63 -10.35
C LYS A 125 -3.67 10.82 -10.08
N TRP A 126 -2.67 11.43 -9.45
CA TRP A 126 -1.45 10.75 -8.99
C TRP A 126 -1.79 9.61 -8.03
N MET A 127 -2.59 9.87 -6.99
CA MET A 127 -2.93 8.86 -5.98
C MET A 127 -3.58 7.62 -6.58
N LEU A 128 -4.59 7.80 -7.45
CA LEU A 128 -5.27 6.70 -8.12
C LEU A 128 -4.36 5.97 -9.12
N SER A 129 -3.42 6.68 -9.76
CA SER A 129 -2.38 6.05 -10.59
C SER A 129 -1.47 5.16 -9.74
N GLN A 130 -1.06 5.64 -8.55
CA GLN A 130 -0.22 4.84 -7.67
C GLN A 130 -0.98 3.67 -7.03
N PHE A 131 -2.31 3.72 -6.95
CA PHE A 131 -3.13 2.55 -6.61
C PHE A 131 -3.07 1.54 -7.76
N LEU A 132 -3.41 1.95 -8.99
CA LEU A 132 -3.29 1.10 -10.18
C LEU A 132 -1.95 0.35 -10.26
N HIS A 133 -0.83 1.06 -10.12
CA HIS A 133 0.51 0.46 -10.16
C HIS A 133 0.76 -0.50 -8.99
N GLY A 134 0.22 -0.19 -7.82
CA GLY A 134 0.22 -1.10 -6.66
C GLY A 134 -0.54 -2.39 -6.96
N GLU A 135 -1.74 -2.30 -7.53
CA GLU A 135 -2.56 -3.47 -7.87
C GLU A 135 -1.92 -4.31 -8.97
N GLN A 136 -1.25 -3.68 -9.95
CA GLN A 136 -0.50 -4.43 -10.95
C GLN A 136 0.69 -5.16 -10.30
N GLY A 137 1.37 -4.53 -9.35
CA GLY A 137 2.37 -5.18 -8.53
C GLY A 137 1.80 -6.37 -7.74
N ALA A 138 0.64 -6.19 -7.11
CA ALA A 138 -0.07 -7.22 -6.35
C ALA A 138 -0.48 -8.40 -7.24
N LEU A 139 -0.96 -8.14 -8.45
CA LEU A 139 -1.29 -9.14 -9.46
C LEU A 139 -0.07 -10.04 -9.75
N ILE A 140 1.08 -9.43 -10.05
CA ILE A 140 2.31 -10.18 -10.38
C ILE A 140 2.87 -10.91 -9.15
N CYS A 141 2.89 -10.26 -7.98
CA CYS A 141 3.36 -10.87 -6.75
C CYS A 141 2.48 -12.05 -6.33
N THR A 142 1.16 -11.94 -6.49
CA THR A 142 0.23 -13.04 -6.17
C THR A 142 0.37 -14.17 -7.18
N ALA A 143 0.59 -13.88 -8.46
CA ALA A 143 0.91 -14.92 -9.45
C ALA A 143 2.21 -15.67 -9.09
N LYS A 144 3.23 -14.94 -8.63
CA LYS A 144 4.44 -15.53 -8.06
C LYS A 144 4.13 -16.38 -6.82
N ILE A 145 3.26 -15.93 -5.92
CA ILE A 145 2.82 -16.74 -4.76
C ILE A 145 2.21 -18.07 -5.22
N VAL A 146 1.34 -18.06 -6.24
CA VAL A 146 0.76 -19.29 -6.81
C VAL A 146 1.87 -20.25 -7.27
N GLU A 147 2.91 -19.71 -7.88
CA GLU A 147 4.06 -20.46 -8.37
C GLU A 147 4.93 -21.02 -7.22
N THR A 148 5.19 -20.24 -6.17
CA THR A 148 6.27 -20.51 -5.21
C THR A 148 5.80 -21.01 -3.84
N VAL A 149 4.53 -20.84 -3.46
CA VAL A 149 4.08 -21.27 -2.12
C VAL A 149 4.03 -22.81 -2.04
N PRO A 150 4.50 -23.45 -0.95
CA PRO A 150 4.60 -24.90 -0.89
C PRO A 150 3.26 -25.62 -0.63
N TRP A 151 2.19 -24.91 -0.27
CA TRP A 151 0.93 -25.52 0.17
C TRP A 151 -0.18 -25.41 -0.86
N TYR A 152 -0.89 -26.52 -1.09
CA TYR A 152 -2.02 -26.58 -2.02
C TYR A 152 -3.15 -25.60 -1.65
N ASP A 153 -3.55 -25.52 -0.38
CA ASP A 153 -4.59 -24.58 0.08
C ASP A 153 -4.24 -23.11 -0.24
N ALA A 154 -2.96 -22.75 -0.10
CA ALA A 154 -2.49 -21.40 -0.37
C ALA A 154 -2.48 -21.08 -1.87
N LYS A 155 -2.09 -22.04 -2.72
CA LYS A 155 -2.17 -21.89 -4.19
C LYS A 155 -3.61 -21.64 -4.64
N LEU A 156 -4.59 -22.34 -4.06
CA LEU A 156 -6.01 -22.15 -4.37
C LEU A 156 -6.49 -20.74 -4.02
N TYR A 157 -6.15 -20.25 -2.82
CA TYR A 157 -6.52 -18.90 -2.41
C TYR A 157 -5.79 -17.83 -3.23
N ALA A 158 -4.48 -17.94 -3.42
CA ALA A 158 -3.70 -17.01 -4.23
C ALA A 158 -4.26 -16.92 -5.66
N SER A 159 -4.78 -18.03 -6.22
CA SER A 159 -5.43 -18.01 -7.53
C SER A 159 -6.71 -17.16 -7.56
N THR A 160 -7.48 -17.12 -6.46
CA THR A 160 -8.62 -16.19 -6.36
C THR A 160 -8.17 -14.75 -6.25
N GLN A 161 -7.08 -14.50 -5.51
CA GLN A 161 -6.52 -13.16 -5.40
C GLN A 161 -5.96 -12.67 -6.74
N VAL A 162 -5.33 -13.51 -7.57
CA VAL A 162 -4.92 -13.12 -8.94
C VAL A 162 -6.11 -12.59 -9.75
N VAL A 163 -7.29 -13.18 -9.60
CA VAL A 163 -8.52 -12.69 -10.25
C VAL A 163 -8.97 -11.36 -9.63
N ASP A 164 -8.93 -11.23 -8.31
CA ASP A 164 -9.26 -10.00 -7.59
C ASP A 164 -8.33 -8.85 -8.05
N GLU A 165 -7.00 -9.04 -8.11
CA GLU A 165 -6.05 -8.01 -8.54
C GLU A 165 -6.15 -7.65 -10.02
N ALA A 166 -6.41 -8.64 -10.88
CA ALA A 166 -6.67 -8.35 -12.29
C ALA A 166 -7.87 -7.41 -12.47
N ARG A 167 -8.91 -7.61 -11.65
CA ARG A 167 -10.09 -6.75 -11.61
C ARG A 167 -9.77 -5.39 -11.00
N HIS A 168 -8.93 -5.30 -9.98
CA HIS A 168 -8.50 -4.02 -9.40
C HIS A 168 -7.75 -3.16 -10.42
N VAL A 169 -6.81 -3.78 -11.15
CA VAL A 169 -6.12 -3.14 -12.29
C VAL A 169 -7.12 -2.66 -13.34
N GLU A 170 -8.07 -3.51 -13.75
CA GLU A 170 -9.11 -3.16 -14.73
C GLU A 170 -9.89 -1.89 -14.30
N VAL A 171 -10.41 -1.86 -13.06
CA VAL A 171 -11.27 -0.75 -12.62
C VAL A 171 -10.50 0.54 -12.39
N PHE A 172 -9.28 0.49 -11.82
CA PHE A 172 -8.50 1.72 -11.64
C PHE A 172 -8.00 2.28 -12.97
N ALA A 173 -7.54 1.41 -13.89
CA ALA A 173 -7.14 1.84 -15.23
C ALA A 173 -8.31 2.49 -15.99
N ARG A 174 -9.49 1.84 -15.96
CA ARG A 174 -10.70 2.38 -16.59
C ARG A 174 -11.14 3.69 -15.97
N TYR A 175 -11.12 3.81 -14.64
CA TYR A 175 -11.48 5.07 -13.96
C TYR A 175 -10.53 6.21 -14.34
N LEU A 176 -9.22 5.96 -14.38
CA LEU A 176 -8.22 6.94 -14.79
C LEU A 176 -8.44 7.40 -16.24
N ASP A 177 -8.67 6.48 -17.15
CA ASP A 177 -8.89 6.78 -18.57
C ASP A 177 -10.22 7.52 -18.81
N GLU A 178 -11.34 6.96 -18.36
CA GLU A 178 -12.68 7.48 -18.67
C GLU A 178 -13.05 8.72 -17.84
N LYS A 179 -12.51 8.88 -16.61
CA LYS A 179 -12.97 9.91 -15.66
C LYS A 179 -11.92 10.96 -15.32
N LEU A 180 -10.63 10.69 -15.55
CA LEU A 180 -9.52 11.59 -15.17
C LEU A 180 -8.55 11.92 -16.32
N GLU A 181 -8.85 11.49 -17.53
CA GLU A 181 -8.06 11.76 -18.75
C GLU A 181 -6.59 11.30 -18.60
N GLY A 182 -6.40 10.08 -18.07
CA GLY A 182 -5.10 9.42 -17.94
C GLY A 182 -4.55 9.37 -16.51
N GLY A 183 -3.24 9.25 -16.37
CA GLY A 183 -2.59 9.05 -15.07
C GLY A 183 -1.12 9.49 -15.01
N TYR A 184 -0.46 9.08 -13.94
CA TYR A 184 0.97 9.26 -13.68
C TYR A 184 1.70 7.92 -13.81
N GLN A 185 2.99 7.97 -14.16
CA GLN A 185 3.88 6.82 -14.06
C GLN A 185 4.03 6.32 -12.61
N VAL A 186 4.52 5.10 -12.45
CA VAL A 186 4.79 4.55 -11.12
C VAL A 186 5.81 5.41 -10.37
N ASN A 187 5.52 5.70 -9.11
CA ASN A 187 6.44 6.40 -8.23
C ASN A 187 7.69 5.54 -7.98
N ALA A 188 8.86 6.16 -8.01
CA ALA A 188 10.13 5.45 -7.92
C ALA A 188 10.27 4.59 -6.64
N HIS A 189 9.78 5.06 -5.50
CA HIS A 189 9.85 4.30 -4.24
C HIS A 189 8.92 3.08 -4.25
N LEU A 190 7.75 3.18 -4.90
CA LEU A 190 6.86 2.04 -5.12
C LEU A 190 7.52 1.03 -6.08
N GLY A 191 8.03 1.49 -7.22
CA GLY A 191 8.70 0.65 -8.20
C GLY A 191 9.85 -0.15 -7.59
N LEU A 192 10.75 0.52 -6.85
CA LEU A 192 11.87 -0.13 -6.15
C LEU A 192 11.40 -1.21 -5.15
N LEU A 193 10.31 -0.94 -4.41
CA LEU A 193 9.76 -1.94 -3.49
C LEU A 193 9.18 -3.14 -4.24
N LEU A 194 8.42 -2.93 -5.31
CA LEU A 194 7.89 -4.02 -6.15
C LEU A 194 9.02 -4.87 -6.74
N ASP A 195 10.08 -4.22 -7.22
CA ASP A 195 11.28 -4.85 -7.72
C ASP A 195 11.92 -5.79 -6.71
N ASP A 196 12.10 -5.34 -5.47
CA ASP A 196 12.74 -6.13 -4.43
C ASP A 196 11.88 -7.33 -4.03
N ILE A 197 10.56 -7.15 -3.95
CA ILE A 197 9.60 -8.24 -3.68
C ILE A 197 9.66 -9.32 -4.77
N ILE A 198 9.73 -8.90 -6.05
CA ILE A 198 9.79 -9.82 -7.19
C ILE A 198 11.17 -10.49 -7.30
N LYS A 199 12.26 -9.77 -7.01
CA LYS A 199 13.63 -10.32 -7.09
C LYS A 199 13.94 -11.31 -5.98
N ASP A 200 13.33 -11.19 -4.79
CA ASP A 200 13.64 -12.09 -3.67
C ASP A 200 13.24 -13.54 -4.00
N SER A 201 14.16 -14.49 -3.84
CA SER A 201 13.90 -15.90 -4.15
C SER A 201 13.05 -16.61 -3.10
N ARG A 202 12.91 -16.03 -1.90
CA ARG A 202 12.20 -16.64 -0.78
C ARG A 202 10.72 -16.30 -0.88
N TRP A 203 9.89 -17.33 -0.92
CA TRP A 203 8.45 -17.17 -1.15
C TRP A 203 7.77 -16.31 -0.04
N ASP A 204 8.26 -16.36 1.20
CA ASP A 204 7.67 -15.63 2.33
C ASP A 204 7.88 -14.11 2.23
N PHE A 205 8.96 -13.67 1.58
CA PHE A 205 9.19 -12.25 1.30
C PHE A 205 8.15 -11.67 0.35
N THR A 206 7.62 -12.48 -0.59
CA THR A 206 6.53 -12.03 -1.45
C THR A 206 5.26 -11.74 -0.65
N TYR A 207 4.94 -12.58 0.34
CA TYR A 207 3.83 -12.34 1.27
C TYR A 207 4.08 -11.15 2.20
N LEU A 208 5.29 -11.04 2.76
CA LEU A 208 5.63 -9.95 3.66
C LEU A 208 5.55 -8.61 2.92
N GLY A 209 6.23 -8.50 1.79
CA GLY A 209 6.27 -7.28 1.01
C GLY A 209 4.92 -6.90 0.42
N MET A 210 4.22 -7.83 -0.24
CA MET A 210 2.95 -7.49 -0.87
C MET A 210 1.81 -7.45 0.17
N GLN A 211 1.49 -8.57 0.82
CA GLN A 211 0.24 -8.66 1.60
C GLN A 211 0.29 -7.87 2.90
N ILE A 212 1.47 -7.74 3.50
CA ILE A 212 1.61 -7.07 4.80
C ILE A 212 2.02 -5.60 4.62
N MET A 213 3.04 -5.33 3.80
CA MET A 213 3.52 -3.96 3.61
C MET A 213 2.64 -3.21 2.62
N VAL A 214 2.66 -3.58 1.33
CA VAL A 214 2.00 -2.85 0.24
C VAL A 214 0.48 -2.79 0.43
N GLU A 215 -0.20 -3.93 0.52
CA GLU A 215 -1.66 -4.01 0.69
C GLU A 215 -2.11 -3.45 2.04
N GLY A 216 -1.33 -3.65 3.11
CA GLY A 216 -1.61 -3.08 4.43
C GLY A 216 -1.73 -1.55 4.37
N LEU A 217 -0.76 -0.89 3.73
CA LEU A 217 -0.84 0.56 3.49
C LEU A 217 -1.97 0.93 2.52
N ALA A 218 -2.15 0.15 1.45
CA ALA A 218 -3.18 0.40 0.44
C ALA A 218 -4.57 0.42 1.09
N LEU A 219 -4.89 -0.57 1.94
CA LEU A 219 -6.14 -0.64 2.68
C LEU A 219 -6.39 0.59 3.56
N ALA A 220 -5.34 1.11 4.23
CA ALA A 220 -5.46 2.35 5.01
C ALA A 220 -5.72 3.57 4.09
N ALA A 221 -5.01 3.65 2.96
CA ALA A 221 -5.17 4.74 1.99
C ALA A 221 -6.54 4.72 1.29
N PHE A 222 -7.03 3.54 0.89
CA PHE A 222 -8.38 3.34 0.36
C PHE A 222 -9.43 3.73 1.39
N GLY A 223 -9.26 3.33 2.64
CA GLY A 223 -10.17 3.68 3.74
C GLY A 223 -10.27 5.18 3.93
N PHE A 224 -9.14 5.90 3.94
CA PHE A 224 -9.12 7.35 4.03
C PHE A 224 -9.84 8.00 2.85
N LEU A 225 -9.53 7.58 1.62
CA LEU A 225 -10.16 8.15 0.43
C LEU A 225 -11.67 7.85 0.40
N HIS A 226 -12.08 6.63 0.71
CA HIS A 226 -13.49 6.24 0.76
C HIS A 226 -14.28 7.07 1.78
N GLN A 227 -13.67 7.42 2.92
CA GLN A 227 -14.28 8.32 3.91
C GLN A 227 -14.44 9.75 3.38
N LEU A 228 -13.41 10.24 2.69
CA LEU A 228 -13.36 11.61 2.17
C LEU A 228 -14.29 11.82 0.97
N THR A 229 -14.14 11.01 -0.09
CA THR A 229 -14.82 11.26 -1.37
C THR A 229 -16.33 11.07 -1.23
N SER A 230 -17.08 11.98 -1.86
CA SER A 230 -18.53 11.88 -2.04
C SER A 230 -18.92 11.41 -3.44
N GLU A 231 -17.96 11.19 -4.33
CA GLU A 231 -18.20 10.75 -5.71
C GLU A 231 -18.69 9.28 -5.72
N PRO A 232 -19.94 9.01 -6.19
CA PRO A 232 -20.58 7.70 -6.02
C PRO A 232 -19.84 6.52 -6.65
N LEU A 233 -19.27 6.66 -7.85
CA LEU A 233 -18.60 5.59 -8.57
C LEU A 233 -17.32 5.17 -7.84
N LEU A 234 -16.43 6.13 -7.56
CA LEU A 234 -15.17 5.92 -6.84
C LEU A 234 -15.44 5.40 -5.43
N LYS A 235 -16.45 5.91 -4.74
CA LYS A 235 -16.82 5.42 -3.42
C LYS A 235 -17.26 3.95 -3.46
N LYS A 236 -18.07 3.55 -4.44
CA LYS A 236 -18.46 2.15 -4.61
C LYS A 236 -17.29 1.26 -5.02
N LEU A 237 -16.45 1.72 -5.95
CA LEU A 237 -15.23 1.05 -6.39
C LEU A 237 -14.31 0.75 -5.20
N LEU A 238 -13.97 1.76 -4.41
CA LEU A 238 -13.09 1.61 -3.24
C LEU A 238 -13.68 0.65 -2.22
N ARG A 239 -14.99 0.69 -1.98
CA ARG A 239 -15.64 -0.27 -1.07
C ARG A 239 -15.45 -1.71 -1.53
N TYR A 240 -15.54 -1.96 -2.83
CA TYR A 240 -15.42 -3.31 -3.39
C TYR A 240 -13.98 -3.80 -3.32
N VAL A 241 -13.01 -2.98 -3.75
CA VAL A 241 -11.58 -3.25 -3.61
C VAL A 241 -11.20 -3.51 -2.15
N MET A 242 -11.60 -2.65 -1.21
CA MET A 242 -11.33 -2.83 0.22
C MET A 242 -11.89 -4.14 0.80
N SER A 243 -12.99 -4.66 0.24
CA SER A 243 -13.57 -5.96 0.64
C SER A 243 -12.61 -7.10 0.32
N ASP A 244 -11.91 -7.00 -0.80
CA ASP A 244 -10.96 -7.97 -1.32
C ASP A 244 -9.63 -7.85 -0.57
N GLU A 245 -9.09 -6.63 -0.47
CA GLU A 245 -7.85 -6.33 0.24
C GLU A 245 -7.83 -6.81 1.70
N ALA A 246 -8.96 -6.68 2.40
CA ALA A 246 -9.04 -7.15 3.77
C ALA A 246 -8.83 -8.67 3.88
N ARG A 247 -9.22 -9.44 2.85
CA ARG A 247 -8.95 -10.88 2.77
C ARG A 247 -7.50 -11.15 2.36
N HIS A 248 -6.92 -10.35 1.46
CA HIS A 248 -5.53 -10.49 1.01
C HIS A 248 -4.52 -10.28 2.16
N VAL A 249 -4.72 -9.26 2.99
CA VAL A 249 -3.94 -9.06 4.21
C VAL A 249 -4.12 -10.24 5.19
N ALA A 250 -5.35 -10.73 5.36
CA ALA A 250 -5.61 -11.89 6.22
C ALA A 250 -4.92 -13.16 5.69
N PHE A 251 -4.85 -13.34 4.37
CA PHE A 251 -4.10 -14.42 3.73
C PHE A 251 -2.61 -14.34 4.03
N GLY A 252 -2.02 -13.14 3.96
CA GLY A 252 -0.65 -12.88 4.38
C GLY A 252 -0.38 -13.32 5.82
N VAL A 253 -1.20 -12.83 6.75
CA VAL A 253 -1.05 -13.15 8.18
C VAL A 253 -1.17 -14.65 8.45
N LEU A 254 -2.19 -15.31 7.89
CA LEU A 254 -2.43 -16.73 8.10
C LEU A 254 -1.32 -17.61 7.49
N SER A 255 -0.70 -17.17 6.40
CA SER A 255 0.35 -17.92 5.71
C SER A 255 1.71 -17.76 6.40
N LEU A 256 2.00 -16.57 6.92
CA LEU A 256 3.31 -16.26 7.52
C LEU A 256 3.42 -16.64 9.00
N LYS A 257 2.33 -16.57 9.78
CA LYS A 257 2.39 -16.68 11.25
C LYS A 257 3.10 -17.94 11.74
N GLU A 258 2.65 -19.11 11.28
CA GLU A 258 3.22 -20.40 11.68
C GLU A 258 4.68 -20.56 11.22
N VAL A 259 5.00 -20.02 10.05
CA VAL A 259 6.36 -20.06 9.50
C VAL A 259 7.31 -19.21 10.35
N TYR A 260 6.92 -17.99 10.69
CA TYR A 260 7.74 -17.06 11.46
C TYR A 260 7.92 -17.50 12.92
N ASP A 261 6.94 -18.21 13.48
CA ASP A 261 7.07 -18.84 14.81
C ASP A 261 8.19 -19.88 14.86
N GLY A 262 8.48 -20.54 13.73
CA GLY A 262 9.56 -21.52 13.60
C GLY A 262 10.92 -20.96 13.18
N MET A 263 11.00 -19.67 12.80
CA MET A 263 12.23 -19.06 12.30
C MET A 263 13.21 -18.69 13.41
N SER A 264 14.49 -18.81 13.08
CA SER A 264 15.58 -18.30 13.92
C SER A 264 15.55 -16.77 14.03
N ASP A 265 16.20 -16.25 15.05
CA ASP A 265 16.34 -14.81 15.26
C ASP A 265 17.06 -14.11 14.07
N ALA A 266 18.02 -14.78 13.44
CA ALA A 266 18.72 -14.26 12.27
C ALA A 266 17.79 -14.15 11.05
N GLU A 267 17.01 -15.20 10.77
CA GLU A 267 16.00 -15.15 9.69
C GLU A 267 14.96 -14.07 9.94
N MET A 268 14.49 -13.94 11.20
CA MET A 268 13.55 -12.88 11.59
C MET A 268 14.14 -11.49 11.45
N MET A 269 15.44 -11.30 11.69
CA MET A 269 16.10 -10.00 11.53
C MET A 269 16.02 -9.52 10.08
N GLU A 270 16.24 -10.40 9.10
CA GLU A 270 16.12 -10.04 7.68
C GLU A 270 14.70 -9.55 7.34
N ARG A 271 13.65 -10.15 7.93
CA ARG A 271 12.26 -9.71 7.72
C ARG A 271 11.98 -8.39 8.42
N GLN A 272 12.58 -8.18 9.59
CA GLN A 272 12.48 -6.91 10.32
C GLN A 272 13.13 -5.77 9.53
N GLU A 273 14.36 -5.96 9.05
CA GLU A 273 15.08 -4.97 8.25
C GLU A 273 14.32 -4.64 6.96
N PHE A 274 13.82 -5.65 6.25
CA PHE A 274 12.99 -5.45 5.06
C PHE A 274 11.68 -4.71 5.38
N SER A 275 10.99 -5.05 6.47
CA SER A 275 9.76 -4.36 6.87
C SER A 275 10.01 -2.88 7.20
N TYR A 276 11.15 -2.58 7.83
CA TYR A 276 11.56 -1.22 8.10
C TYR A 276 11.89 -0.46 6.81
N GLU A 277 12.68 -1.04 5.91
CA GLU A 277 13.00 -0.45 4.62
C GLU A 277 11.76 -0.16 3.78
N ALA A 278 10.87 -1.15 3.64
CA ALA A 278 9.61 -1.01 2.94
C ALA A 278 8.78 0.12 3.54
N SER A 279 8.69 0.20 4.87
CA SER A 279 7.97 1.28 5.56
C SER A 279 8.51 2.67 5.22
N ILE A 280 9.85 2.83 5.14
CA ILE A 280 10.48 4.11 4.79
C ILE A 280 10.18 4.49 3.33
N ARG A 281 10.33 3.55 2.39
CA ARG A 281 10.02 3.79 0.97
C ARG A 281 8.54 4.16 0.77
N MET A 282 7.65 3.45 1.46
CA MET A 282 6.21 3.69 1.39
C MET A 282 5.83 5.04 2.00
N ARG A 283 6.51 5.49 3.05
CA ARG A 283 6.37 6.85 3.59
C ARG A 283 6.82 7.90 2.57
N ASP A 284 8.02 7.74 2.01
CA ASP A 284 8.64 8.73 1.10
C ASP A 284 7.85 8.90 -0.20
N ARG A 285 7.19 7.82 -0.68
CA ARG A 285 6.25 7.87 -1.81
C ARG A 285 5.21 9.00 -1.66
N PHE A 286 4.72 9.29 -0.46
CA PHE A 286 3.69 10.32 -0.24
C PHE A 286 4.21 11.76 -0.27
N LEU A 287 5.49 11.98 -0.60
CA LEU A 287 6.02 13.32 -0.85
C LEU A 287 5.58 13.90 -2.20
N GLN A 288 5.04 13.06 -3.11
CA GLN A 288 4.42 13.48 -4.39
C GLN A 288 5.31 14.38 -5.26
N GLN A 289 6.60 14.01 -5.41
CA GLN A 289 7.59 14.80 -6.14
C GLN A 289 7.14 15.12 -7.58
N GLU A 290 6.44 14.18 -8.22
CA GLU A 290 5.91 14.29 -9.57
C GLU A 290 4.86 15.40 -9.67
N VAL A 291 3.95 15.50 -8.69
CA VAL A 291 2.89 16.51 -8.65
C VAL A 291 3.47 17.89 -8.43
N TRP A 292 4.42 18.05 -7.50
CA TRP A 292 5.10 19.33 -7.29
C TRP A 292 5.78 19.82 -8.56
N SER A 293 6.51 18.93 -9.22
CA SER A 293 7.21 19.23 -10.48
C SER A 293 6.22 19.61 -11.59
N TYR A 294 5.09 18.90 -11.71
CA TYR A 294 4.02 19.22 -12.66
C TYR A 294 3.44 20.62 -12.42
N MET A 295 3.25 21.00 -11.15
CA MET A 295 2.82 22.35 -10.75
C MET A 295 3.91 23.43 -10.90
N GLY A 296 5.08 23.06 -11.43
CA GLY A 296 6.25 23.92 -11.60
C GLY A 296 6.84 24.39 -10.27
N VAL A 297 6.68 23.61 -9.20
CA VAL A 297 7.28 23.82 -7.89
C VAL A 297 8.49 22.91 -7.78
N ASP A 298 9.65 23.46 -7.45
CA ASP A 298 10.85 22.66 -7.17
C ASP A 298 10.62 21.84 -5.89
N PRO A 299 10.61 20.49 -5.94
CA PRO A 299 10.44 19.65 -4.76
C PRO A 299 11.45 19.97 -3.63
N LYS A 300 12.68 20.41 -3.96
CA LYS A 300 13.70 20.80 -2.97
C LYS A 300 13.25 21.96 -2.09
N SER A 301 12.38 22.83 -2.59
CA SER A 301 11.88 24.00 -1.87
C SER A 301 10.73 23.69 -0.90
N VAL A 302 10.02 22.57 -1.07
CA VAL A 302 8.79 22.25 -0.30
C VAL A 302 8.91 21.01 0.57
N ILE A 303 9.67 19.99 0.15
CA ILE A 303 9.77 18.73 0.90
C ILE A 303 10.34 18.90 2.31
N PRO A 304 11.37 19.74 2.56
CA PRO A 304 11.82 20.00 3.92
C PRO A 304 10.71 20.55 4.83
N LEU A 305 9.81 21.36 4.27
CA LEU A 305 8.66 21.91 5.01
C LEU A 305 7.60 20.83 5.25
N ILE A 306 7.30 20.01 4.25
CA ILE A 306 6.32 18.90 4.35
C ILE A 306 6.73 17.89 5.43
N LEU A 307 8.01 17.51 5.48
CA LEU A 307 8.53 16.54 6.47
C LEU A 307 8.40 17.05 7.93
N ASN A 308 8.35 18.37 8.11
CA ASN A 308 8.22 19.00 9.42
C ASN A 308 6.81 19.54 9.70
N ASP A 309 5.89 19.46 8.74
CA ASP A 309 4.51 19.92 8.87
C ASP A 309 3.72 18.94 9.77
N PRO A 310 3.22 19.39 10.95
CA PRO A 310 2.51 18.53 11.88
C PRO A 310 1.23 17.93 11.31
N GLN A 311 0.52 18.65 10.42
CA GLN A 311 -0.72 18.15 9.81
C GLN A 311 -0.42 17.00 8.85
N ARG A 312 0.67 17.14 8.07
CA ARG A 312 1.13 16.09 7.14
C ARG A 312 1.66 14.87 7.88
N LYS A 313 2.38 15.07 8.98
CA LYS A 313 2.90 13.97 9.80
C LYS A 313 1.78 13.06 10.30
N MET A 314 0.67 13.63 10.79
CA MET A 314 -0.47 12.83 11.26
C MET A 314 -1.09 11.98 10.14
N PHE A 315 -1.29 12.56 8.95
CA PHE A 315 -1.81 11.84 7.80
C PHE A 315 -0.89 10.67 7.39
N GLN A 316 0.41 10.92 7.29
CA GLN A 316 1.38 9.89 6.93
C GLN A 316 1.42 8.76 7.97
N GLN A 317 1.34 9.09 9.26
CA GLN A 317 1.28 8.10 10.33
C GLN A 317 0.05 7.19 10.18
N MET A 318 -1.13 7.75 9.91
CA MET A 318 -2.37 6.97 9.78
C MET A 318 -2.33 5.87 8.70
N LEU A 319 -1.47 6.02 7.69
CA LEU A 319 -1.27 4.99 6.66
C LEU A 319 -0.63 3.70 7.21
N PHE A 320 0.06 3.78 8.35
CA PHE A 320 0.66 2.64 9.03
C PHE A 320 -0.29 1.92 10.00
N SER A 321 -1.53 2.39 10.12
CA SER A 321 -2.55 1.83 11.04
C SER A 321 -2.91 0.36 10.77
N LYS A 322 -2.55 -0.17 9.59
CA LYS A 322 -2.71 -1.59 9.24
C LYS A 322 -1.39 -2.35 9.11
N ILE A 323 -0.25 -1.67 8.96
CA ILE A 323 1.07 -2.32 8.93
C ILE A 323 1.48 -2.73 10.34
N VAL A 324 1.51 -1.78 11.28
CA VAL A 324 2.09 -1.99 12.62
C VAL A 324 1.40 -3.12 13.40
N PRO A 325 0.05 -3.21 13.47
CA PRO A 325 -0.63 -4.34 14.09
C PRO A 325 -0.29 -5.70 13.46
N ASN A 326 -0.15 -5.75 12.14
CA ASN A 326 0.15 -7.01 11.44
C ASN A 326 1.61 -7.41 11.65
N CYS A 327 2.55 -6.46 11.68
CA CYS A 327 3.93 -6.73 12.10
C CYS A 327 3.99 -7.30 13.53
N LYS A 328 3.21 -6.75 14.47
CA LYS A 328 3.10 -7.27 15.84
C LYS A 328 2.57 -8.69 15.85
N LYS A 329 1.47 -8.93 15.13
CA LYS A 329 0.82 -10.25 15.03
C LYS A 329 1.75 -11.32 14.46
N LEU A 330 2.65 -10.94 13.56
CA LEU A 330 3.67 -11.82 12.98
C LEU A 330 4.93 -11.99 13.86
N GLY A 331 4.95 -11.39 15.06
CA GLY A 331 6.09 -11.46 15.98
C GLY A 331 7.27 -10.56 15.60
N LEU A 332 7.16 -9.75 14.53
CA LEU A 332 8.23 -8.90 14.04
C LEU A 332 8.58 -7.77 15.02
N LEU A 333 7.62 -7.30 15.85
CA LEU A 333 7.88 -6.22 16.81
C LEU A 333 8.54 -6.69 18.11
N ASP A 334 8.45 -7.97 18.44
CA ASP A 334 8.80 -8.48 19.78
C ASP A 334 10.09 -9.30 19.79
N ARG A 335 10.53 -9.81 18.62
CA ARG A 335 11.79 -10.55 18.45
C ARG A 335 13.00 -9.62 18.36
N ASN A 336 14.19 -10.18 18.53
CA ASN A 336 15.48 -9.51 18.36
C ASN A 336 15.60 -8.20 19.16
N ASP A 337 15.41 -8.30 20.48
CA ASP A 337 15.45 -7.15 21.39
C ASP A 337 14.54 -5.99 20.95
N LYS A 338 13.39 -6.34 20.33
CA LYS A 338 12.37 -5.40 19.86
C LYS A 338 12.90 -4.39 18.83
N TRP A 339 13.91 -4.78 18.04
CA TRP A 339 14.57 -3.90 17.07
C TRP A 339 13.57 -3.16 16.16
N LEU A 340 12.64 -3.86 15.51
CA LEU A 340 11.68 -3.22 14.59
C LEU A 340 10.71 -2.28 15.32
N ARG A 341 10.33 -2.61 16.56
CA ARG A 341 9.50 -1.75 17.39
C ARG A 341 10.21 -0.43 17.68
N HIS A 342 11.50 -0.47 18.04
CA HIS A 342 12.29 0.75 18.25
C HIS A 342 12.42 1.58 16.96
N ARG A 343 12.57 0.93 15.80
CA ARG A 343 12.52 1.64 14.51
C ARG A 343 11.17 2.31 14.24
N TYR A 344 10.07 1.64 14.57
CA TYR A 344 8.73 2.22 14.43
C TYR A 344 8.44 3.31 15.48
N GLU A 345 9.10 3.29 16.64
CA GLU A 345 9.14 4.41 17.59
C GLU A 345 9.86 5.62 16.98
N GLU A 346 11.03 5.44 16.37
CA GLU A 346 11.79 6.49 15.67
C GLU A 346 11.00 7.10 14.51
N MET A 347 10.28 6.27 13.74
CA MET A 347 9.38 6.72 12.68
C MET A 347 8.12 7.43 13.22
N GLY A 348 7.80 7.25 14.50
CA GLY A 348 6.59 7.79 15.13
C GLY A 348 5.31 7.12 14.63
N VAL A 349 5.34 5.83 14.35
CA VAL A 349 4.17 5.04 13.91
C VAL A 349 3.76 3.96 14.90
N ILE A 350 4.54 3.74 15.96
CA ILE A 350 4.29 2.64 16.91
C ILE A 350 2.94 2.72 17.63
N GLN A 351 2.33 3.90 17.75
CA GLN A 351 1.04 4.12 18.43
C GLN A 351 -0.13 3.29 17.89
N PHE A 352 0.00 2.72 16.69
CA PHE A 352 -1.01 1.85 16.11
C PHE A 352 -0.89 0.39 16.53
N GLU A 353 0.13 -0.01 17.29
CA GLU A 353 0.42 -1.44 17.55
C GLU A 353 -0.71 -2.25 18.21
N ASP A 354 -1.60 -1.57 18.92
CA ASP A 354 -2.75 -2.17 19.63
C ASP A 354 -4.09 -1.93 18.91
N TRP A 355 -4.06 -1.35 17.69
CA TRP A 355 -5.27 -1.17 16.89
C TRP A 355 -5.75 -2.49 16.28
N ASP A 356 -7.01 -2.52 15.86
CA ASP A 356 -7.61 -3.65 15.15
C ASP A 356 -6.74 -4.05 13.96
N ASN A 357 -6.20 -5.27 14.03
CA ASN A 357 -5.56 -5.93 12.89
C ASN A 357 -6.62 -6.40 11.90
N THR A 358 -6.24 -6.50 10.62
CA THR A 358 -7.17 -6.80 9.52
C THR A 358 -7.79 -8.21 9.58
N GLY A 359 -7.40 -9.03 10.56
CA GLY A 359 -7.81 -10.43 10.70
C GLY A 359 -9.32 -10.67 10.79
N ASP A 360 -10.10 -9.67 11.23
CA ASP A 360 -11.57 -9.73 11.27
C ASP A 360 -12.26 -8.57 10.51
N ASP A 361 -11.48 -7.61 9.98
CA ASP A 361 -12.02 -6.43 9.27
C ASP A 361 -12.68 -6.78 7.94
N TYR A 362 -12.30 -7.88 7.28
CA TYR A 362 -12.95 -8.31 6.04
C TYR A 362 -14.45 -8.62 6.24
N LEU A 363 -14.90 -8.89 7.47
CA LEU A 363 -16.33 -9.01 7.78
C LEU A 363 -17.04 -7.65 7.74
N LYS A 364 -16.35 -6.57 8.14
CA LYS A 364 -16.89 -5.20 8.13
C LYS A 364 -17.12 -4.68 6.70
N PHE A 365 -16.35 -5.19 5.73
CA PHE A 365 -16.40 -4.75 4.33
C PHE A 365 -17.07 -5.75 3.38
N ALA A 366 -17.66 -6.85 3.88
CA ALA A 366 -18.30 -7.85 3.03
C ALA A 366 -19.42 -7.24 2.16
N ILE A 367 -19.42 -7.55 0.86
CA ILE A 367 -20.38 -7.00 -0.11
C ILE A 367 -21.82 -7.52 0.17
N ASN A 368 -21.96 -8.74 0.72
CA ASN A 368 -23.24 -9.45 0.87
C ASN A 368 -23.54 -9.96 2.31
N GLY A 369 -23.28 -9.19 3.37
CA GLY A 369 -23.55 -9.62 4.75
C GLY A 369 -24.19 -8.57 5.64
N GLU A 370 -25.40 -8.86 6.14
CA GLU A 370 -26.03 -8.21 7.28
C GLU A 370 -25.04 -8.11 8.44
N VAL A 371 -24.92 -6.90 9.01
CA VAL A 371 -24.17 -6.67 10.24
C VAL A 371 -24.94 -7.34 11.37
N SER A 372 -24.67 -8.62 11.65
CA SER A 372 -25.04 -9.20 12.93
C SER A 372 -24.11 -8.61 13.98
N VAL A 373 -24.55 -7.54 14.63
CA VAL A 373 -23.91 -7.00 15.83
C VAL A 373 -23.95 -8.11 16.90
N PRO A 374 -22.82 -8.50 17.52
CA PRO A 374 -22.88 -9.39 18.66
C PRO A 374 -23.59 -8.67 19.82
N ALA A 375 -24.50 -9.38 20.48
CA ALA A 375 -25.20 -8.93 21.68
C ALA A 375 -24.25 -8.77 22.87
#